data_AF-A0A832T7R8-F1
#
_entry.id   AF-A0A832T7R8-F1
#
_cell.length_a   1.000
_cell.length_b   1.000
_cell.length_c   1.000
_cell.angle_alpha   90.00
_cell.angle_beta   90.00
_cell.angle_gamma   90.00
#
_symmetry.space_group_name_H-M   'P 1'
#
loop_
_entity.id
_entity.type
_entity.pdbx_description
1 polymer ?
#
loop_
_entity_poly.entity_id
_entity_poly.type
_entity_poly.pdbx_seq_one_letter_code
_entity_poly.pdbx_strand_id
1 'polypeptide(L)'
;MEKPNVEILESILKEGLYWAYLGRPNEVMPFLRGKFLQMSKEDPEVVEDILRELEAFYQEVSKLDSIGKREIRKLRIYRDLLVNALWGVVR
;
A
#
# COMPACT_ATOMS: atom_id res chain seq x y z
N MET A 1 -7.70 -10.11 18.95
CA MET A 1 -7.18 -9.53 17.71
C MET A 1 -7.47 -10.50 16.58
N GLU A 2 -8.20 -10.04 15.56
CA GLU A 2 -8.40 -10.81 14.33
C GLU A 2 -7.03 -11.05 13.68
N LYS A 3 -6.79 -12.24 13.12
CA LYS A 3 -5.49 -12.52 12.49
C LYS A 3 -5.29 -11.57 11.29
N PRO A 4 -4.09 -10.99 11.12
CA PRO A 4 -3.76 -10.21 9.94
C PRO A 4 -4.06 -11.02 8.67
N ASN A 5 -4.99 -10.55 7.85
CA ASN A 5 -5.19 -11.16 6.54
C ASN A 5 -4.20 -10.54 5.54
N VAL A 6 -2.94 -10.97 5.66
CA VAL A 6 -1.81 -10.49 4.84
C VAL A 6 -2.06 -10.72 3.35
N GLU A 7 -2.74 -11.81 2.98
CA GLU A 7 -3.08 -12.11 1.59
C GLU A 7 -4.07 -11.10 1.00
N ILE A 8 -5.06 -10.67 1.79
CA ILE A 8 -5.98 -9.60 1.38
C ILE A 8 -5.24 -8.28 1.21
N LEU A 9 -4.35 -7.92 2.14
CA LEU A 9 -3.54 -6.70 2.02
C LEU A 9 -2.68 -6.73 0.75
N GLU A 10 -2.00 -7.85 0.50
CA GLU A 10 -1.19 -8.02 -0.70
C GLU A 10 -2.03 -7.88 -1.99
N SER A 11 -3.23 -8.44 -2.00
CA SER A 11 -4.15 -8.36 -3.14
C SER A 11 -4.60 -6.91 -3.41
N ILE A 12 -4.96 -6.17 -2.35
CA ILE A 12 -5.33 -4.74 -2.44
C ILE A 12 -4.18 -3.90 -2.99
N LEU A 13 -2.95 -4.13 -2.51
CA LEU A 13 -1.78 -3.38 -2.97
C LEU A 13 -1.41 -3.72 -4.42
N LYS A 14 -1.53 -4.99 -4.83
CA LYS A 14 -1.34 -5.38 -6.24
C LYS A 14 -2.36 -4.73 -7.17
N GLU A 15 -3.62 -4.67 -6.74
CA GLU A 15 -4.66 -3.98 -7.50
C GLU A 15 -4.32 -2.47 -7.60
N GLY A 16 -3.94 -1.83 -6.49
CA GLY A 16 -3.49 -0.44 -6.50
C GLY A 16 -2.30 -0.18 -7.44
N LEU A 17 -1.33 -1.09 -7.48
CA LEU A 17 -0.21 -1.02 -8.40
C LEU A 17 -0.67 -1.09 -9.87
N TYR A 18 -1.64 -1.93 -10.18
CA TYR A 18 -2.21 -2.03 -11.53
C TYR A 18 -2.96 -0.76 -11.93
N TRP A 19 -3.77 -0.20 -11.03
CA TRP A 19 -4.44 1.09 -11.25
C TRP A 19 -3.45 2.24 -11.45
N ALA A 20 -2.38 2.27 -10.65
CA ALA A 20 -1.31 3.24 -10.81
C ALA A 20 -0.66 3.15 -12.19
N TYR A 21 -0.32 1.93 -12.64
CA TYR A 21 0.23 1.68 -13.97
C TYR A 21 -0.69 2.11 -15.11
N LEU A 22 -2.01 2.03 -14.92
CA LEU A 22 -3.01 2.57 -15.87
C LEU A 22 -3.14 4.11 -15.82
N GLY A 23 -2.24 4.81 -15.12
CA GLY A 23 -2.25 6.26 -15.02
C GLY A 23 -3.21 6.82 -13.97
N ARG A 24 -3.72 6.00 -13.05
CA ARG A 24 -4.79 6.37 -12.10
C ARG A 24 -4.42 6.29 -10.62
N PRO A 25 -3.22 6.76 -10.19
CA PRO A 25 -2.83 6.72 -8.79
C PRO A 25 -3.79 7.53 -7.89
N ASN A 26 -4.30 8.66 -8.37
CA ASN A 26 -5.20 9.54 -7.61
C ASN A 26 -6.60 8.94 -7.39
N GLU A 27 -7.00 7.94 -8.19
CA GLU A 27 -8.28 7.25 -8.01
C GLU A 27 -8.19 6.18 -6.91
N VAL A 28 -7.04 5.50 -6.81
CA VAL A 28 -6.86 4.40 -5.84
C VAL A 28 -6.41 4.87 -4.47
N MET A 29 -5.61 5.94 -4.38
CA MET A 29 -5.10 6.41 -3.09
C MET A 29 -6.18 6.83 -2.07
N PRO A 30 -7.29 7.51 -2.45
CA PRO A 30 -8.39 7.79 -1.52
C PRO A 30 -9.01 6.54 -0.90
N PHE A 31 -9.17 5.48 -1.70
CA PHE A 31 -9.67 4.19 -1.21
C PHE A 31 -8.69 3.55 -0.21
N LEU A 32 -7.40 3.54 -0.52
CA LEU A 32 -6.37 2.96 0.37
C LEU A 32 -6.28 3.72 1.69
N ARG A 33 -6.27 5.05 1.65
CA ARG A 33 -6.31 5.90 2.86
C ARG A 33 -7.54 5.61 3.71
N GLY A 34 -8.73 5.65 3.10
CA GLY A 34 -9.97 5.35 3.82
C GLY A 34 -9.95 3.97 4.48
N LYS A 35 -9.43 2.96 3.77
CA LYS A 35 -9.36 1.59 4.27
C LYS A 35 -8.35 1.42 5.40
N PHE A 36 -7.11 1.87 5.23
CA PHE A 36 -6.03 1.58 6.18
C PHE A 36 -6.05 2.50 7.40
N LEU A 37 -6.44 3.77 7.27
CA LEU A 37 -6.58 4.66 8.42
C LEU A 37 -7.71 4.22 9.36
N GLN A 38 -8.77 3.60 8.82
CA GLN A 38 -9.82 3.00 9.65
C GLN A 38 -9.33 1.78 10.44
N MET A 39 -8.30 1.10 9.93
CA MET A 39 -7.69 -0.07 10.58
C MET A 39 -6.64 0.34 11.62
N SER A 40 -6.01 1.51 11.49
CA SER A 40 -4.91 2.00 12.32
C SER A 40 -5.35 2.85 13.52
N LYS A 41 -6.47 2.47 14.19
CA LYS A 41 -7.15 3.32 15.21
C LYS A 41 -6.26 3.83 16.35
N GLU A 42 -5.15 3.15 16.64
CA GLU A 42 -4.25 3.50 17.75
C GLU A 42 -3.04 4.36 17.31
N ASP A 43 -2.59 4.24 16.06
CA ASP A 43 -1.46 5.00 15.50
C ASP A 43 -1.66 5.28 13.99
N PRO A 44 -2.48 6.28 13.66
CA PRO A 44 -2.77 6.63 12.27
C PRO A 44 -1.64 7.40 11.58
N GLU A 45 -0.73 8.02 12.33
CA GLU A 45 0.35 8.83 11.75
C GLU A 45 1.34 7.97 10.97
N VAL A 46 1.78 6.84 11.57
CA VAL A 46 2.68 5.91 10.90
C VAL A 46 2.07 5.35 9.61
N VAL A 47 0.77 5.03 9.63
CA VAL A 47 0.07 4.54 8.44
C VAL A 47 -0.06 5.63 7.38
N GLU A 48 -0.38 6.87 7.75
CA GLU A 48 -0.45 7.98 6.79
C GLU A 48 0.90 8.26 6.11
N ASP A 49 2.01 8.19 6.87
CA ASP A 49 3.36 8.37 6.31
C ASP A 49 3.70 7.27 5.30
N ILE A 50 3.40 6.01 5.62
CA ILE A 50 3.59 4.89 4.67
C ILE A 50 2.73 5.10 3.41
N LEU A 51 1.49 5.58 3.55
CA LEU A 51 0.61 5.83 2.42
C LEU A 51 1.04 7.01 1.56
N ARG A 52 1.67 8.03 2.14
CA ARG A 52 2.29 9.13 1.40
C ARG A 52 3.45 8.64 0.53
N GLU A 53 4.29 7.77 1.07
CA GLU A 53 5.37 7.15 0.28
C GLU A 53 4.82 6.21 -0.80
N LEU A 54 3.78 5.44 -0.48
CA LEU A 54 3.10 4.56 -1.45
C LEU A 54 2.50 5.36 -2.61
N GLU A 55 1.89 6.51 -2.31
CA GLU A 55 1.38 7.43 -3.33
C GLU A 55 2.50 7.93 -4.25
N ALA A 56 3.62 8.38 -3.69
CA ALA A 56 4.76 8.80 -4.49
C ALA A 56 5.27 7.66 -5.39
N PHE A 57 5.35 6.44 -4.87
CA PHE A 57 5.68 5.26 -5.68
C PHE A 57 4.65 4.99 -6.79
N TYR A 58 3.36 5.10 -6.52
CA TYR A 58 2.32 4.94 -7.55
C TYR A 58 2.37 6.05 -8.61
N GLN A 59 2.77 7.27 -8.24
CA GLN A 59 3.05 8.35 -9.21
C GLN A 59 4.31 8.09 -10.05
N GLU A 60 5.28 7.33 -9.56
CA GLU A 60 6.40 6.85 -10.38
C GLU A 60 5.92 5.77 -11.36
N VAL A 61 5.14 4.80 -10.86
CA VAL A 61 4.61 3.68 -11.67
C VAL A 61 3.72 4.15 -12.80
N SER A 62 2.93 5.21 -12.60
CA SER A 62 2.04 5.77 -13.62
C SER A 62 2.77 6.33 -14.85
N LYS A 63 4.09 6.47 -14.79
CA LYS A 63 4.95 6.97 -15.87
C LYS A 63 5.76 5.87 -16.54
N LEU A 64 5.60 4.61 -16.12
CA LEU A 64 6.37 3.48 -16.65
C LEU A 64 5.66 2.84 -17.84
N ASP A 65 6.45 2.38 -18.81
CA ASP A 65 5.95 1.60 -19.94
C ASP A 65 5.65 0.13 -19.58
N SER A 66 6.17 -0.35 -18.44
CA SER A 66 5.90 -1.70 -17.94
C SER A 66 6.19 -1.84 -16.44
N ILE A 67 5.56 -2.82 -15.78
CA ILE A 67 5.83 -3.21 -14.39
C ILE A 67 6.79 -4.40 -14.36
N GLY A 68 7.90 -4.28 -13.62
CA GLY A 68 8.90 -5.33 -13.49
C GLY A 68 9.07 -5.86 -12.08
N LYS A 69 10.11 -6.68 -11.90
CA LYS A 69 10.47 -7.27 -10.59
C LYS A 69 10.81 -6.20 -9.54
N ARG A 70 11.30 -5.04 -9.97
CA ARG A 70 11.68 -3.94 -9.07
C ARG A 70 10.45 -3.37 -8.36
N GLU A 71 9.39 -3.08 -9.11
CA GLU A 71 8.14 -2.51 -8.64
C GLU A 71 7.42 -3.50 -7.72
N ILE A 72 7.39 -4.78 -8.12
CA ILE A 72 6.85 -5.85 -7.27
C ILE A 72 7.64 -5.92 -5.95
N ARG A 73 8.98 -5.86 -5.99
CA ARG A 73 9.79 -5.88 -4.76
C ARG A 73 9.52 -4.66 -3.87
N LYS A 74 9.38 -3.47 -4.44
CA LYS A 74 9.06 -2.24 -3.70
C LYS A 74 7.66 -2.32 -3.08
N LEU A 75 6.67 -2.86 -3.80
CA LEU A 75 5.33 -3.11 -3.28
C LEU A 75 5.34 -4.06 -2.08
N ARG A 76 6.19 -5.10 -2.09
CA ARG A 76 6.33 -6.01 -0.95
C ARG A 76 6.84 -5.29 0.31
N ILE A 77 7.73 -4.31 0.16
CA ILE A 77 8.23 -3.51 1.29
C ILE A 77 7.09 -2.70 1.90
N TYR A 78 6.28 -2.01 1.09
CA TYR A 78 5.11 -1.28 1.60
C TYR A 78 4.10 -2.20 2.28
N ARG A 79 3.87 -3.39 1.72
CA ARG A 79 3.03 -4.41 2.34
C ARG A 79 3.56 -4.78 3.72
N ASP A 80 4.85 -5.05 3.87
CA ASP A 80 5.45 -5.44 5.14
C ASP A 80 5.40 -4.28 6.17
N LEU A 81 5.65 -3.04 5.73
CA LEU A 81 5.50 -1.83 6.55
C LEU A 81 4.06 -1.66 7.05
N LEU A 82 3.07 -1.81 6.17
CA LEU A 82 1.65 -1.73 6.54
C LEU A 82 1.24 -2.87 7.47
N VAL A 83 1.73 -4.10 7.25
CA VAL A 83 1.47 -5.21 8.18
C VAL A 83 1.97 -4.87 9.58
N ASN A 84 3.17 -4.30 9.67
CA ASN A 84 3.77 -3.93 10.94
C ASN A 84 3.02 -2.79 11.62
N ALA A 85 2.69 -1.75 10.87
CA ALA A 85 1.95 -0.61 11.41
C ALA A 85 0.53 -0.99 11.86
N LEU A 86 -0.16 -1.87 11.13
CA LEU A 86 -1.54 -2.25 11.42
C LEU A 86 -1.70 -3.32 12.50
N TRP A 87 -0.72 -4.22 12.63
CA TRP A 87 -0.87 -5.40 13.49
C TRP A 87 0.32 -5.70 14.39
N GLY A 88 1.47 -5.01 14.26
CA GLY A 88 2.65 -5.22 15.10
C GLY A 88 3.30 -6.60 14.96
N VAL A 89 3.14 -7.25 13.81
CA VAL A 89 3.39 -8.70 13.64
C VAL A 89 4.85 -9.06 13.34
N VAL A 90 5.65 -8.16 12.78
CA VAL A 90 7.08 -8.43 12.53
C VAL A 90 7.93 -7.58 13.49
N ARG A 91 8.52 -8.25 14.48
CA ARG A 91 9.69 -7.80 15.23
C ARG A 91 10.88 -8.66 14.82
#